data_AF-A0A819PDK0-F1
#
_entry.id   AF-A0A819PDK0-F1
#
_cell.length_a   1.000
_cell.length_b   1.000
_cell.length_c   1.000
_cell.angle_alpha   90.00
_cell.angle_beta   90.00
_cell.angle_gamma   90.00
#
_symmetry.space_group_name_H-M   'P 1'
#
loop_
_entity.id
_entity.type
_entity.pdbx_description
1 polymer ?
#
loop_
_entity_poly.entity_id
_entity_poly.type
_entity_poly.pdbx_seq_one_letter_code
_entity_poly.pdbx_strand_id
1 'polypeptide(L)'
;MHFEKKIDNSSNETPTNDELSKWKPSINKSRLPTTNKITTQIDVNVKTSNENINDEEHCNIGEYARRLRQLIDSGDENIHQRLFIDLNPERRCARLKFDDTIFKATLYDLPSIIETYKTFYRKFYIK
;
A
#
# COMPACT_ATOMS: atom_id res chain seq x y z
N MET A 1 24.16 47.96 13.52
CA MET A 1 24.19 47.46 12.14
C MET A 1 22.77 47.05 11.78
N HIS A 2 22.08 47.87 10.98
CA HIS A 2 20.69 47.68 10.56
C HIS A 2 20.64 46.79 9.32
N PHE A 3 19.69 45.86 9.29
CA PHE A 3 19.30 45.13 8.09
C PHE A 3 17.86 45.53 7.75
N GLU A 4 17.72 46.25 6.63
CA GLU A 4 16.44 46.54 6.01
C GLU A 4 15.88 45.29 5.33
N LYS A 5 14.60 45.00 5.56
CA LYS A 5 13.85 43.97 4.82
C LYS A 5 12.81 44.71 3.98
N LYS A 6 13.05 44.79 2.68
CA LYS A 6 12.05 45.23 1.68
C LYS A 6 11.03 44.11 1.47
N ILE A 7 9.74 44.45 1.56
CA ILE A 7 8.63 43.62 1.12
C ILE A 7 7.84 44.50 0.15
N ASP A 8 7.80 44.10 -1.12
CA ASP A 8 6.98 44.72 -2.14
C ASP A 8 5.78 43.81 -2.48
N ASN A 9 4.59 44.35 -2.24
CA ASN A 9 3.38 44.38 -3.08
C ASN A 9 2.97 43.13 -3.89
N SER A 10 1.79 42.56 -3.60
CA SER A 10 0.48 42.98 -4.13
C SER A 10 0.12 42.23 -5.42
N SER A 11 -0.92 41.39 -5.35
CA SER A 11 -1.91 41.21 -6.42
C SER A 11 -3.13 40.51 -5.83
N ASN A 12 -4.25 41.20 -5.95
CA ASN A 12 -5.60 40.79 -5.58
C ASN A 12 -6.08 39.65 -6.49
N GLU A 13 -7.00 38.80 -5.99
CA GLU A 13 -8.25 38.45 -6.69
C GLU A 13 -9.11 37.51 -5.81
N THR A 14 -10.28 38.02 -5.46
CA THR A 14 -11.43 37.31 -4.87
C THR A 14 -12.13 36.44 -5.91
N PRO A 15 -12.86 35.39 -5.47
CA PRO A 15 -14.18 35.16 -6.05
C PRO A 15 -15.26 35.07 -4.97
N THR A 16 -16.25 35.95 -5.11
CA THR A 16 -17.56 35.94 -4.43
C THR A 16 -18.53 34.96 -5.08
N ASN A 17 -19.35 34.34 -4.23
CA ASN A 17 -20.73 33.85 -4.40
C ASN A 17 -21.04 32.90 -5.57
N ASP A 18 -21.49 31.68 -5.26
CA ASP A 18 -22.94 31.43 -5.37
C ASP A 18 -23.37 30.07 -4.82
N GLU A 19 -24.52 30.12 -4.16
CA GLU A 19 -25.29 29.02 -3.63
C GLU A 19 -25.70 28.03 -4.73
N LEU A 20 -25.30 26.76 -4.58
CA LEU A 20 -26.04 25.63 -5.16
C LEU A 20 -26.27 24.59 -4.07
N SER A 21 -27.06 25.01 -3.10
CA SER A 21 -27.93 24.11 -2.35
C SER A 21 -28.91 23.46 -3.34
N LYS A 22 -29.00 22.12 -3.34
CA LYS A 22 -30.22 21.32 -3.62
C LYS A 22 -29.89 19.87 -3.95
N TRP A 23 -29.37 19.11 -2.99
CA TRP A 23 -29.58 17.65 -3.00
C TRP A 23 -29.96 17.19 -1.60
N LYS A 24 -31.28 17.03 -1.38
CA LYS A 24 -31.86 16.21 -0.30
C LYS A 24 -32.59 15.04 -0.96
N PRO A 25 -32.32 13.80 -0.59
CA PRO A 25 -33.28 12.73 -0.81
C PRO A 25 -34.02 12.40 0.48
N SER A 26 -35.34 12.41 0.37
CA SER A 26 -36.34 12.10 1.38
C SER A 26 -36.20 10.70 1.97
N ILE A 27 -36.43 10.61 3.27
CA ILE A 27 -36.70 9.38 4.01
C ILE A 27 -38.13 8.93 3.66
N ASN A 28 -38.30 7.71 3.16
CA ASN A 28 -39.60 7.02 3.22
C ASN A 28 -39.39 5.59 3.72
N LYS A 29 -39.96 5.32 4.90
CA LYS A 29 -40.10 3.99 5.49
C LYS A 29 -41.24 3.24 4.80
N SER A 30 -41.01 2.02 4.32
CA SER A 30 -42.04 0.96 4.38
C SER A 30 -41.46 -0.45 4.21
N ARG A 31 -41.77 -1.30 5.21
CA ARG A 31 -42.16 -2.72 5.16
C ARG A 31 -41.31 -3.77 4.41
N LEU A 32 -40.76 -4.69 5.22
CA LEU A 32 -40.42 -6.10 4.95
C LEU A 32 -41.69 -6.97 4.67
N PRO A 33 -41.60 -8.29 4.35
CA PRO A 33 -40.51 -9.10 3.77
C PRO A 33 -41.00 -9.98 2.59
N THR A 34 -40.13 -10.37 1.64
CA THR A 34 -40.37 -11.58 0.83
C THR A 34 -39.05 -12.19 0.37
N THR A 35 -38.89 -13.47 0.69
CA THR A 35 -37.82 -14.37 0.27
C THR A 35 -37.74 -14.47 -1.24
N ASN A 36 -36.54 -14.30 -1.83
CA ASN A 36 -36.18 -14.89 -3.12
C ASN A 36 -34.66 -15.11 -3.14
N LYS A 37 -34.26 -16.38 -3.26
CA LYS A 37 -32.90 -16.78 -3.61
C LYS A 37 -32.65 -16.29 -5.03
N ILE A 38 -31.74 -15.33 -5.21
CA ILE A 38 -31.27 -14.92 -6.53
C ILE A 38 -29.76 -15.13 -6.54
N THR A 39 -29.36 -16.21 -7.22
CA THR A 39 -28.02 -16.40 -7.75
C THR A 39 -27.84 -15.40 -8.87
N THR A 40 -27.06 -14.34 -8.64
CA THR A 40 -26.65 -13.43 -9.70
C THR A 40 -25.21 -13.74 -10.06
N GLN A 41 -25.04 -14.34 -11.24
CA GLN A 41 -23.79 -14.36 -11.97
C GLN A 41 -23.37 -12.90 -12.20
N ILE A 42 -22.12 -12.57 -11.87
CA ILE A 42 -21.55 -11.26 -12.16
C ILE A 42 -20.74 -11.43 -13.44
N ASP A 43 -21.33 -11.04 -14.56
CA ASP A 43 -20.62 -10.82 -15.82
C ASP A 43 -19.68 -9.62 -15.65
N VAL A 44 -18.40 -9.91 -15.41
CA VAL A 44 -17.36 -8.88 -15.43
C VAL A 44 -16.88 -8.74 -16.87
N ASN A 45 -17.52 -7.84 -17.60
CA ASN A 45 -17.06 -7.36 -18.90
C ASN A 45 -15.77 -6.54 -18.72
N VAL A 46 -14.61 -7.19 -18.82
CA VAL A 46 -13.31 -6.50 -18.89
C VAL A 46 -12.90 -6.42 -20.36
N LYS A 47 -13.04 -5.21 -20.93
CA LYS A 47 -12.43 -4.86 -22.20
C LYS A 47 -10.92 -5.01 -22.08
N THR A 48 -10.38 -5.98 -22.80
CA THR A 48 -8.98 -6.12 -23.15
C THR A 48 -8.50 -4.90 -23.93
N SER A 49 -7.54 -4.17 -23.35
CA SER A 49 -6.58 -3.36 -24.10
C SER A 49 -5.19 -3.91 -23.80
N ASN A 50 -4.62 -4.50 -24.85
CA ASN A 50 -3.36 -5.23 -24.89
C ASN A 50 -2.15 -4.32 -24.63
N GLU A 51 -1.34 -4.66 -23.62
CA GLU A 51 0.10 -4.51 -23.67
C GLU A 51 0.74 -5.74 -23.02
N ASN A 52 1.63 -6.40 -23.78
CA ASN A 52 2.39 -7.62 -23.45
C ASN A 52 3.03 -7.56 -22.06
N ILE A 53 2.64 -8.47 -21.17
CA ILE A 53 3.50 -8.94 -20.09
C ILE A 53 3.52 -10.46 -20.19
N ASN A 54 4.65 -10.97 -20.67
CA ASN A 54 4.92 -12.38 -20.89
C ASN A 54 4.78 -13.17 -19.58
N ASP A 55 4.16 -14.34 -19.70
CA ASP A 55 4.29 -15.52 -18.86
C ASP A 55 4.15 -15.29 -17.35
N GLU A 56 2.91 -15.41 -16.87
CA GLU A 56 2.62 -15.65 -15.46
C GLU A 56 3.21 -17.01 -15.03
N GLU A 57 4.51 -17.03 -14.77
CA GLU A 57 5.02 -17.96 -13.78
C GLU A 57 4.32 -17.62 -12.47
N HIS A 58 3.37 -18.45 -12.07
CA HIS A 58 2.85 -18.47 -10.70
C HIS A 58 4.01 -18.76 -9.76
N CYS A 59 4.75 -17.71 -9.41
CA CYS A 59 5.85 -17.76 -8.49
C CYS A 59 5.24 -18.11 -7.13
N ASN A 60 5.51 -19.32 -6.64
CA ASN A 60 5.08 -19.71 -5.31
C ASN A 60 5.86 -18.85 -4.31
N ILE A 61 5.28 -17.74 -3.85
CA ILE A 61 5.91 -16.81 -2.91
C ILE A 61 6.41 -17.53 -1.65
N GLY A 62 5.74 -18.63 -1.27
CA GLY A 62 6.16 -19.49 -0.16
C GLY A 62 7.50 -20.20 -0.40
N GLU A 63 7.80 -20.63 -1.63
CA GLU A 63 9.11 -21.20 -2.00
C GLU A 63 10.22 -20.16 -1.82
N TYR A 64 10.01 -18.92 -2.27
CA TYR A 64 10.99 -17.84 -2.11
C TYR A 64 11.21 -17.46 -0.64
N ALA A 65 10.15 -17.37 0.14
CA ALA A 65 10.26 -17.14 1.59
C ALA A 65 11.05 -18.26 2.30
N ARG A 66 10.85 -19.52 1.89
CA ARG A 66 11.61 -20.67 2.42
C ARG A 66 13.09 -20.59 2.04
N ARG A 67 13.41 -20.28 0.77
CA ARG A 67 14.80 -20.15 0.29
C ARG A 67 15.52 -18.98 0.97
N LEU A 68 14.85 -17.84 1.12
CA LEU A 68 15.40 -16.70 1.86
C LEU A 68 15.69 -17.06 3.32
N ARG A 69 14.79 -17.82 3.98
CA ARG A 69 15.04 -18.30 5.33
C ARG A 69 16.26 -19.21 5.40
N GLN A 70 16.38 -20.17 4.50
CA GLN A 70 17.54 -21.06 4.42
C GLN A 70 18.85 -20.27 4.23
N LEU A 71 18.81 -19.21 3.42
CA LEU A 71 19.96 -18.33 3.20
C LEU A 71 20.37 -17.55 4.45
N ILE A 72 19.38 -17.06 5.21
CA ILE A 72 19.63 -16.39 6.49
C ILE A 72 20.22 -17.38 7.51
N ASP A 73 19.65 -18.57 7.58
CA ASP A 73 20.08 -19.61 8.52
C ASP A 73 21.48 -20.16 8.20
N SER A 74 21.88 -20.18 6.92
CA SER A 74 23.22 -20.59 6.52
C SER A 74 24.30 -19.56 6.83
N GLY A 75 23.92 -18.33 7.18
CA GLY A 75 24.86 -17.23 7.41
C GLY A 75 25.67 -16.85 6.17
N ASP A 76 25.09 -17.01 4.97
CA ASP A 76 25.77 -16.65 3.72
C ASP A 76 25.98 -15.13 3.64
N GLU A 77 27.23 -14.71 3.59
CA GLU A 77 27.62 -13.30 3.51
C GLU A 77 27.14 -12.63 2.20
N ASN A 78 26.81 -13.42 1.17
CA ASN A 78 26.34 -12.92 -0.12
C ASN A 78 24.84 -12.53 -0.11
N ILE A 79 24.15 -12.61 1.03
CA ILE A 79 22.73 -12.24 1.13
C ILE A 79 22.46 -10.82 0.62
N HIS A 80 23.40 -9.89 0.81
CA HIS A 80 23.29 -8.50 0.36
C HIS A 80 23.31 -8.34 -1.17
N GLN A 81 23.88 -9.30 -1.91
CA GLN A 81 23.87 -9.30 -3.37
C GLN A 81 22.61 -9.94 -3.93
N ARG A 82 22.00 -10.84 -3.15
CA ARG A 82 20.84 -11.64 -3.54
C ARG A 82 19.51 -11.00 -3.17
N LEU A 83 19.43 -10.31 -2.03
CA LEU A 83 18.24 -9.61 -1.55
C LEU A 83 18.43 -8.10 -1.65
N PHE A 84 17.54 -7.44 -2.40
CA PHE A 84 17.54 -6.00 -2.55
C PHE A 84 16.12 -5.43 -2.42
N ILE A 85 15.99 -4.29 -1.75
CA ILE A 85 14.70 -3.62 -1.53
C ILE A 85 14.85 -2.16 -1.95
N ASP A 86 14.05 -1.75 -2.93
CA ASP A 86 13.93 -0.38 -3.40
C ASP A 86 12.56 0.17 -2.96
N LEU A 87 12.56 1.14 -2.04
CA LEU A 87 11.36 1.69 -1.42
C LEU A 87 11.06 3.09 -1.96
N ASN A 88 9.84 3.30 -2.44
CA ASN A 88 9.29 4.61 -2.73
C ASN A 88 8.31 5.02 -1.61
N PRO A 89 8.72 5.91 -0.68
CA PRO A 89 7.91 6.26 0.49
C PRO A 89 6.67 7.07 0.13
N GLU A 90 6.74 7.93 -0.89
CA GLU A 90 5.61 8.79 -1.30
C GLU A 90 4.43 7.96 -1.80
N ARG A 91 4.72 6.88 -2.52
CA ARG A 91 3.70 6.01 -3.12
C ARG A 91 3.40 4.77 -2.29
N ARG A 92 4.06 4.61 -1.13
CA ARG A 92 3.99 3.38 -0.31
C ARG A 92 4.22 2.10 -1.11
N CYS A 93 5.03 2.18 -2.16
CA CYS A 93 5.31 1.07 -3.07
C CYS A 93 6.78 0.69 -2.94
N ALA A 94 7.09 -0.59 -3.13
CA ALA A 94 8.46 -1.07 -3.14
C ALA A 94 8.66 -2.10 -4.26
N ARG A 95 9.91 -2.23 -4.71
CA ARG A 95 10.37 -3.33 -5.55
C ARG A 95 11.34 -4.16 -4.72
N LEU A 96 11.01 -5.44 -4.53
CA LEU A 96 11.87 -6.39 -3.84
C LEU A 96 12.49 -7.30 -4.89
N LYS A 97 13.81 -7.36 -4.96
CA LYS A 97 14.53 -8.32 -5.80
C LYS A 97 15.11 -9.40 -4.90
N PHE A 98 14.82 -10.65 -5.21
CA PHE A 98 15.46 -11.79 -4.57
C PHE A 98 15.94 -12.76 -5.64
N ASP A 99 17.24 -13.06 -5.64
CA ASP A 99 17.94 -13.70 -6.75
C ASP A 99 17.67 -12.95 -8.07
N ASP A 100 17.14 -13.61 -9.09
CA ASP A 100 16.80 -12.99 -10.38
C ASP A 100 15.33 -12.56 -10.48
N THR A 101 14.55 -12.74 -9.42
CA THR A 101 13.11 -12.46 -9.42
C THR A 101 12.81 -11.10 -8.80
N ILE A 102 11.91 -10.35 -9.43
CA ILE A 102 11.46 -9.03 -8.95
C ILE A 102 9.99 -9.13 -8.53
N PHE A 103 9.72 -8.70 -7.31
CA PHE A 103 8.40 -8.64 -6.69
C PHE A 103 7.96 -7.19 -6.53
N LYS A 104 6.70 -6.92 -6.88
CA LYS A 104 6.03 -5.67 -6.55
C LYS A 104 5.48 -5.78 -5.12
N ALA A 105 5.82 -4.83 -4.27
CA ALA A 105 5.42 -4.79 -2.87
C ALA A 105 4.76 -3.45 -2.52
N THR A 106 3.97 -3.47 -1.45
CA THR A 106 3.26 -2.30 -0.92
C THR A 106 3.46 -2.24 0.59
N LEU A 107 3.75 -1.04 1.11
CA LEU A 107 3.93 -0.79 2.52
C LEU A 107 2.57 -0.55 3.17
N TYR A 108 2.16 -1.43 4.08
CA TYR A 108 0.90 -1.33 4.82
C TYR A 108 1.12 -0.90 6.28
N ASP A 109 0.14 -0.19 6.85
CA ASP A 109 0.10 0.09 8.28
C ASP A 109 -0.59 -1.07 8.99
N LEU A 110 0.03 -1.57 10.04
CA LEU A 110 -0.58 -2.57 10.89
C LEU A 110 -1.54 -1.87 11.87
N PRO A 111 -2.71 -2.47 12.18
CA PRO A 111 -3.69 -1.86 13.08
C PRO A 111 -3.24 -1.84 14.55
N SER A 112 -2.14 -2.51 14.89
CA SER A 112 -1.65 -2.66 16.25
C SER A 112 -0.17 -2.30 16.33
N ILE A 113 0.22 -1.75 17.47
CA ILE A 113 1.62 -1.47 17.78
C ILE A 113 2.32 -2.81 18.05
N ILE A 114 3.44 -3.05 17.38
CA ILE A 114 4.32 -4.19 17.61
C ILE A 114 5.59 -3.68 18.28
N GLU A 115 5.91 -4.25 19.43
CA GLU A 115 7.15 -3.96 20.16
C GLU A 115 8.13 -5.13 20.00
N THR A 116 9.33 -4.85 19.49
CA THR A 116 10.41 -5.84 19.36
C THR A 116 11.28 -5.78 20.60
N TYR A 117 11.60 -6.95 21.17
CA TYR A 117 12.47 -7.06 22.34
C TYR A 117 13.60 -8.03 22.07
N LYS A 118 14.81 -7.67 22.50
CA LYS A 118 15.94 -8.60 22.59
C LYS A 118 16.06 -9.18 24.00
N THR A 119 16.59 -10.39 24.10
CA THR A 119 16.84 -11.04 25.38
C THR A 119 18.06 -11.96 25.31
N PHE A 120 18.80 -12.05 26.42
CA PHE A 120 19.89 -13.01 26.60
C PHE A 120 19.45 -14.24 27.40
N TYR A 121 18.66 -14.03 28.47
CA TYR A 121 18.27 -15.07 29.42
C TYR A 121 16.79 -15.44 29.39
N ARG A 122 16.00 -14.91 28.44
CA ARG A 122 14.55 -15.12 28.30
C ARG A 122 13.73 -14.79 29.57
N LYS A 123 14.30 -13.97 30.47
CA LYS A 123 13.67 -13.49 31.71
C LYS A 123 13.53 -11.97 31.73
N PHE A 124 14.53 -11.29 31.19
CA PHE A 124 14.54 -9.85 31.03
C PHE A 124 14.53 -9.54 29.53
N TYR A 125 13.59 -8.69 29.14
CA TYR A 125 13.39 -8.25 27.77
C TYR A 125 13.77 -6.78 27.70
N ILE A 126 14.66 -6.46 26.76
CA ILE A 126 15.14 -5.11 26.52
C ILE A 126 14.53 -4.66 25.20
N LYS A 127 13.87 -3.51 25.23
CA LYS A 127 13.34 -2.87 24.02
C LYS A 127 14.48 -2.44 23.10
#